data_AF-A0A848FZR4-F1
#
_entry.id   AF-A0A848FZR4-F1
#
_cell.length_a   1.000
_cell.length_b   1.000
_cell.length_c   1.000
_cell.angle_alpha   90.00
_cell.angle_beta   90.00
_cell.angle_gamma   90.00
#
_symmetry.space_group_name_H-M   'P 1'
#
loop_
_entity.id
_entity.type
_entity.pdbx_description
1 polymer ?
#
loop_
_entity_poly.entity_id
_entity_poly.type
_entity_poly.pdbx_seq_one_letter_code
_entity_poly.pdbx_strand_id
1 'polypeptide(L)'
;MNSPRLRLRHLLAALMALQLSLPVRADTLDDLLNAAKLGDAREVSRQVAKGMDANSTDENGNSLLILAAREDQPKVVAELLRQRGIKLNSRNAAGDSALMLASLKGHTEVASLLLGAGADFSHDGWNPLLYAAFEGRLAIVELLLAKGANPNTKAPNQATPLMFAARNGHEEVVARLLRAGADLDTLNDQKESAESWAIKNRNTDIAGLIQAERKARATQGR
;
A
#
# COMPACT_ATOMS: atom_id res chain seq x y z
N MET A 1 31.35 64.00 20.20
CA MET A 1 29.88 63.84 20.26
C MET A 1 29.46 62.76 19.28
N ASN A 2 29.08 61.58 19.78
CA ASN A 2 28.58 60.47 18.96
C ASN A 2 27.29 60.89 18.25
N SER A 3 27.36 61.17 16.94
CA SER A 3 26.22 61.65 16.17
C SER A 3 25.15 60.55 16.07
N PRO A 4 23.86 60.83 16.37
CA PRO A 4 22.78 59.83 16.34
C PRO A 4 22.60 59.18 14.97
N ARG A 5 22.96 59.87 13.88
CA ARG A 5 22.96 59.33 12.51
C ARG A 5 23.97 58.19 12.30
N LEU A 6 25.11 58.21 13.00
CA LEU A 6 26.13 57.17 12.90
C LEU A 6 25.67 55.88 13.61
N ARG A 7 25.02 56.04 14.77
CA ARG A 7 24.43 54.92 15.52
C ARG A 7 23.31 54.23 14.73
N LEU A 8 22.47 54.99 14.04
CA LEU A 8 21.38 54.44 13.24
C LEU A 8 21.89 53.62 12.03
N ARG A 9 22.98 54.05 11.37
CA ARG A 9 23.59 53.30 10.26
C ARG A 9 24.25 52.00 10.73
N HIS A 10 24.93 52.02 11.88
CA HIS A 10 25.49 50.80 12.48
C HIS A 10 24.40 49.84 12.97
N LEU A 11 23.30 50.36 13.53
CA LEU A 11 22.13 49.54 13.89
C LEU A 11 21.45 48.93 12.66
N LEU A 12 21.27 49.68 11.57
CA LEU A 12 20.71 49.13 10.33
C LEU A 12 21.63 48.09 9.69
N ALA A 13 22.94 48.33 9.68
CA ALA A 13 23.92 47.37 9.17
C ALA A 13 23.97 46.10 10.05
N ALA A 14 23.89 46.24 11.37
CA ALA A 14 23.78 45.12 12.30
C ALA A 14 22.45 44.37 12.14
N LEU A 15 21.33 45.06 11.90
CA LEU A 15 20.03 44.45 11.67
C LEU A 15 19.99 43.69 10.33
N MET A 16 20.58 44.24 9.27
CA MET A 16 20.72 43.55 7.98
C MET A 16 21.69 42.36 8.06
N ALA A 17 22.78 42.48 8.82
CA ALA A 17 23.69 41.36 9.08
C ALA A 17 23.03 40.25 9.93
N LEU A 18 22.15 40.62 10.87
CA LEU A 18 21.41 39.68 11.72
C LEU A 18 20.24 39.00 10.98
N GLN A 19 19.69 39.61 9.94
CA GLN A 19 18.65 39.00 9.09
C GLN A 19 19.18 37.95 8.10
N LEU A 20 20.50 37.81 7.95
CA LEU A 20 21.13 36.90 6.97
C LEU A 20 21.67 35.60 7.57
N SER A 21 21.42 35.32 8.85
CA SER A 21 21.96 34.12 9.52
C SER A 21 20.97 33.45 10.47
N LEU A 22 19.67 33.40 10.14
CA LEU A 22 18.86 32.31 10.69
C LEU A 22 19.37 31.03 10.04
N PRO A 23 19.86 30.03 10.79
CA PRO A 23 20.23 28.76 10.19
C PRO A 23 19.00 28.21 9.49
N VAL A 24 19.07 28.10 8.16
CA VAL A 24 18.09 27.32 7.41
C VAL A 24 18.12 25.94 8.06
N ARG A 25 17.00 25.51 8.66
CA ARG A 25 16.89 24.19 9.26
C ARG A 25 17.40 23.18 8.24
N ALA A 26 18.42 22.42 8.62
CA ALA A 26 18.99 21.42 7.72
C ALA A 26 17.91 20.38 7.43
N ASP A 27 17.76 20.02 6.15
CA ASP A 27 16.83 18.96 5.74
C ASP A 27 17.29 17.64 6.37
N THR A 28 16.44 17.03 7.20
CA THR A 28 16.74 15.75 7.87
C THR A 28 16.01 14.60 7.22
N LEU A 29 16.52 13.39 7.39
CA LEU A 29 15.81 12.17 6.98
C LEU A 29 14.42 12.09 7.64
N ASP A 30 14.28 12.49 8.89
CA ASP A 30 12.99 12.51 9.58
C ASP A 30 12.01 13.48 8.92
N ASP A 31 12.48 14.65 8.46
CA ASP A 31 11.65 15.60 7.72
C ASP A 31 11.17 14.97 6.39
N LEU A 32 12.03 14.25 5.67
CA LEU A 32 11.66 13.56 4.43
C LEU A 32 10.64 12.44 4.67
N LEU A 33 10.88 11.60 5.67
CA LEU A 33 10.00 10.49 6.04
C LEU A 33 8.63 11.02 6.49
N ASN A 34 8.60 12.10 7.27
CA ASN A 34 7.35 12.74 7.69
C ASN A 34 6.62 13.41 6.53
N ALA A 35 7.33 14.07 5.60
CA ALA A 35 6.73 14.61 4.39
C ALA A 35 6.06 13.51 3.55
N ALA A 36 6.70 12.35 3.42
CA ALA A 36 6.11 11.20 2.72
C ALA A 36 4.84 10.67 3.41
N LYS A 37 4.85 10.57 4.75
CA LYS A 37 3.69 10.14 5.56
C LYS A 37 2.52 11.12 5.48
N LEU A 38 2.80 12.43 5.56
CA LEU A 38 1.79 13.49 5.63
C LEU A 38 1.31 13.97 4.26
N GLY A 39 1.89 13.46 3.17
CA GLY A 39 1.45 13.81 1.81
C GLY A 39 2.09 15.06 1.22
N ASP A 40 3.17 15.58 1.81
CA ASP A 40 3.86 16.76 1.31
C ASP A 40 4.78 16.40 0.12
N ALA A 41 4.15 16.18 -1.03
CA ALA A 41 4.86 15.85 -2.27
C ALA A 41 5.83 16.95 -2.72
N ARG A 42 5.58 18.22 -2.36
CA ARG A 42 6.49 19.32 -2.69
C ARG A 42 7.77 19.20 -1.90
N GLU A 43 7.65 18.92 -0.61
CA GLU A 43 8.80 18.73 0.26
C GLU A 43 9.61 17.49 -0.12
N VAL A 44 8.93 16.37 -0.41
CA VAL A 44 9.59 15.15 -0.93
C VAL A 44 10.38 15.46 -2.21
N SER A 45 9.74 16.11 -3.20
CA SER A 45 10.40 16.50 -4.46
C SER A 45 11.61 17.39 -4.23
N ARG A 46 11.46 18.40 -3.35
CA ARG A 46 12.52 19.37 -3.04
C ARG A 46 13.73 18.71 -2.36
N GLN A 47 13.51 17.83 -1.39
CA GLN A 47 14.60 17.17 -0.66
C GLN A 47 15.30 16.11 -1.52
N VAL A 48 14.55 15.34 -2.32
CA VAL A 48 15.14 14.39 -3.29
C VAL A 48 15.95 15.13 -4.35
N ALA A 49 15.47 16.27 -4.85
CA ALA A 49 16.23 17.12 -5.80
C ALA A 49 17.53 17.69 -5.21
N LYS A 50 17.62 17.82 -3.87
CA LYS A 50 18.85 18.20 -3.17
C LYS A 50 19.82 17.02 -2.95
N GLY A 51 19.47 15.82 -3.41
CA GLY A 51 20.32 14.64 -3.37
C GLY A 51 19.99 13.65 -2.26
N MET A 52 18.87 13.82 -1.53
CA MET A 52 18.42 12.78 -0.60
C MET A 52 17.93 11.56 -1.37
N ASP A 53 18.23 10.37 -0.86
CA ASP A 53 17.86 9.11 -1.50
C ASP A 53 16.34 8.90 -1.43
N ALA A 54 15.68 8.80 -2.59
CA ALA A 54 14.25 8.51 -2.71
C ALA A 54 13.87 7.10 -2.19
N ASN A 55 14.86 6.23 -1.95
CA ASN A 55 14.69 4.91 -1.36
C ASN A 55 15.00 4.87 0.14
N SER A 56 15.21 6.02 0.78
CA SER A 56 15.46 6.09 2.22
C SER A 56 14.35 5.42 3.02
N THR A 57 14.71 4.78 4.12
CA THR A 57 13.79 4.04 4.99
C THR A 57 13.80 4.56 6.42
N ASP A 58 12.70 4.34 7.13
CA ASP A 58 12.69 4.43 8.60
C ASP A 58 13.36 3.20 9.25
N GLU A 59 13.40 3.18 10.59
CA GLU A 59 13.96 2.09 11.40
C GLU A 59 13.31 0.71 11.18
N ASN A 60 12.07 0.69 10.68
CA ASN A 60 11.32 -0.54 10.38
C ASN A 60 11.49 -0.97 8.92
N GLY A 61 12.36 -0.29 8.15
CA GLY A 61 12.55 -0.54 6.73
C GLY A 61 11.42 -0.03 5.85
N ASN A 62 10.52 0.83 6.35
CA ASN A 62 9.51 1.44 5.48
C ASN A 62 10.19 2.53 4.65
N SER A 63 10.29 2.31 3.34
CA SER A 63 10.73 3.33 2.40
C SER A 63 9.72 4.48 2.30
N LEU A 64 10.13 5.61 1.71
CA LEU A 64 9.21 6.71 1.38
C LEU A 64 7.97 6.22 0.62
N LEU A 65 8.17 5.28 -0.32
CA LEU A 65 7.09 4.71 -1.12
C LEU A 65 6.15 3.85 -0.27
N ILE A 66 6.68 3.04 0.66
CA ILE A 66 5.88 2.22 1.58
C ILE A 66 5.08 3.12 2.53
N LEU A 67 5.69 4.16 3.08
CA LEU A 67 5.02 5.12 3.95
C LEU A 67 3.89 5.85 3.24
N ALA A 68 4.17 6.41 2.06
CA ALA A 68 3.17 7.10 1.25
C ALA A 68 2.03 6.16 0.84
N ALA A 69 2.34 4.90 0.51
CA ALA A 69 1.32 3.92 0.15
C ALA A 69 0.48 3.45 1.34
N ARG A 70 1.03 3.42 2.55
CA ARG A 70 0.30 3.05 3.77
C ARG A 70 -0.62 4.17 4.26
N GLU A 71 -0.20 5.42 4.12
CA GLU A 71 -0.93 6.61 4.60
C GLU A 71 -1.80 7.27 3.51
N ASP A 72 -2.06 6.57 2.40
CA ASP A 72 -2.89 7.04 1.27
C ASP A 72 -2.45 8.37 0.65
N GLN A 73 -1.18 8.46 0.25
CA GLN A 73 -0.58 9.68 -0.31
C GLN A 73 -0.30 9.55 -1.82
N PRO A 74 -1.33 9.55 -2.69
CA PRO A 74 -1.16 9.30 -4.13
C PRO A 74 -0.26 10.33 -4.82
N LYS A 75 -0.26 11.59 -4.37
CA LYS A 75 0.64 12.63 -4.90
C LYS A 75 2.11 12.35 -4.60
N VAL A 76 2.41 11.89 -3.40
CA VAL A 76 3.78 11.49 -3.02
C VAL A 76 4.18 10.25 -3.79
N VAL A 77 3.31 9.25 -3.90
CA VAL A 77 3.55 8.04 -4.70
C VAL A 77 3.86 8.42 -6.15
N ALA A 78 3.04 9.26 -6.79
CA ALA A 78 3.27 9.72 -8.15
C ALA A 78 4.60 10.46 -8.33
N GLU A 79 5.02 11.25 -7.33
CA GLU A 79 6.30 11.96 -7.36
C GLU A 79 7.49 11.00 -7.22
N LEU A 80 7.41 10.01 -6.32
CA LEU A 80 8.45 9.00 -6.15
C LEU A 80 8.59 8.08 -7.37
N LEU A 81 7.48 7.74 -8.02
CA LEU A 81 7.49 6.90 -9.23
C LEU A 81 8.18 7.55 -10.44
N ARG A 82 8.40 8.87 -10.42
CA ARG A 82 9.20 9.58 -11.44
C ARG A 82 10.71 9.47 -11.20
N GLN A 83 11.13 9.07 -10.01
CA GLN A 83 12.54 9.02 -9.65
C GLN A 83 13.23 7.81 -10.30
N ARG A 84 14.37 8.06 -10.94
CA ARG A 84 15.17 6.98 -11.54
C ARG A 84 15.69 6.05 -10.44
N GLY A 85 15.55 4.74 -10.65
CA GLY A 85 16.02 3.74 -9.69
C GLY A 85 15.17 3.60 -8.43
N ILE A 86 13.93 4.10 -8.43
CA ILE A 86 12.99 3.83 -7.34
C ILE A 86 12.77 2.32 -7.19
N LYS A 87 12.98 1.81 -5.97
CA LYS A 87 12.82 0.40 -5.64
C LYS A 87 11.35 0.08 -5.38
N LEU A 88 10.60 -0.07 -6.47
CA LEU A 88 9.16 -0.27 -6.47
C LEU A 88 8.70 -1.45 -5.60
N ASN A 89 9.46 -2.55 -5.62
CA ASN A 89 9.12 -3.81 -4.97
C ASN A 89 9.90 -4.07 -3.66
N SER A 90 10.57 -3.06 -3.12
CA SER A 90 11.21 -3.20 -1.80
C SER A 90 10.18 -3.55 -0.72
N ARG A 91 10.60 -4.37 0.24
CA ARG A 91 9.78 -4.84 1.37
C ARG A 91 10.39 -4.32 2.67
N ASN A 92 9.53 -3.92 3.61
CA ASN A 92 9.96 -3.51 4.95
C ASN A 92 10.38 -4.73 5.81
N ALA A 93 10.72 -4.52 7.07
CA ALA A 93 11.13 -5.58 7.99
C ALA A 93 10.05 -6.65 8.25
N ALA A 94 8.76 -6.30 8.09
CA ALA A 94 7.65 -7.24 8.17
C ALA A 94 7.42 -8.03 6.87
N GLY A 95 8.16 -7.70 5.81
CA GLY A 95 7.98 -8.29 4.49
C GLY A 95 6.82 -7.66 3.71
N ASP A 96 6.44 -6.40 3.96
CA ASP A 96 5.39 -5.74 3.18
C ASP A 96 5.97 -4.78 2.14
N SER A 97 5.50 -4.89 0.89
CA SER A 97 5.73 -3.89 -0.15
C SER A 97 4.70 -2.76 -0.07
N ALA A 98 4.96 -1.67 -0.80
CA ALA A 98 4.01 -0.55 -0.91
C ALA A 98 2.63 -1.01 -1.41
N LEU A 99 2.60 -1.90 -2.42
CA LEU A 99 1.36 -2.42 -2.97
C LEU A 99 0.62 -3.33 -1.97
N MET A 100 1.34 -4.11 -1.16
CA MET A 100 0.74 -4.96 -0.12
C MET A 100 0.00 -4.11 0.92
N LEU A 101 0.62 -3.04 1.43
CA LEU A 101 -0.02 -2.17 2.44
C LEU A 101 -1.18 -1.35 1.86
N ALA A 102 -1.05 -0.84 0.64
CA ALA A 102 -2.16 -0.18 -0.05
C ALA A 102 -3.35 -1.14 -0.24
N SER A 103 -3.06 -2.40 -0.57
CA SER A 103 -4.07 -3.44 -0.77
C SER A 103 -4.78 -3.86 0.50
N LEU A 104 -4.03 -3.98 1.61
CA LEU A 104 -4.60 -4.21 2.94
C LEU A 104 -5.56 -3.07 3.33
N LYS A 105 -5.12 -1.82 3.18
CA LYS A 105 -5.90 -0.66 3.62
C LYS A 105 -7.02 -0.23 2.66
N GLY A 106 -7.01 -0.70 1.41
CA GLY A 106 -8.03 -0.36 0.41
C GLY A 106 -7.74 0.92 -0.39
N HIS A 107 -6.49 1.38 -0.40
CA HIS A 107 -6.05 2.63 -1.02
C HIS A 107 -5.96 2.47 -2.53
N THR A 108 -7.11 2.59 -3.18
CA THR A 108 -7.33 2.16 -4.58
C THR A 108 -6.56 3.02 -5.58
N GLU A 109 -6.47 4.33 -5.36
CA GLU A 109 -5.70 5.23 -6.23
C GLU A 109 -4.20 4.92 -6.15
N VAL A 110 -3.67 4.76 -4.94
CA VAL A 110 -2.28 4.34 -4.70
C VAL A 110 -1.98 2.99 -5.36
N ALA A 111 -2.83 1.99 -5.15
CA ALA A 111 -2.64 0.67 -5.74
C ALA A 111 -2.65 0.73 -7.28
N SER A 112 -3.53 1.55 -7.86
CA SER A 112 -3.59 1.78 -9.30
C SER A 112 -2.31 2.41 -9.84
N LEU A 113 -1.76 3.44 -9.15
CA LEU A 113 -0.48 4.05 -9.52
C LEU A 113 0.67 3.04 -9.48
N LEU A 114 0.77 2.25 -8.41
CA LEU A 114 1.81 1.25 -8.24
C LEU A 114 1.72 0.15 -9.32
N LEU A 115 0.52 -0.39 -9.57
CA LEU A 115 0.28 -1.38 -10.62
C LEU A 115 0.53 -0.81 -12.03
N GLY A 116 0.21 0.47 -12.25
CA GLY A 116 0.52 1.19 -13.48
C GLY A 116 2.02 1.34 -13.72
N ALA A 117 2.80 1.47 -12.66
CA ALA A 117 4.26 1.50 -12.70
C ALA A 117 4.92 0.11 -12.76
N GLY A 118 4.13 -0.98 -12.76
CA GLY A 118 4.65 -2.35 -12.85
C GLY A 118 5.06 -2.95 -11.50
N ALA A 119 4.42 -2.54 -10.40
CA ALA A 119 4.65 -3.17 -9.11
C ALA A 119 4.29 -4.66 -9.16
N ASP A 120 5.16 -5.48 -8.58
CA ASP A 120 4.93 -6.91 -8.48
C ASP A 120 3.82 -7.20 -7.47
N PHE A 121 2.96 -8.16 -7.83
CA PHE A 121 1.84 -8.63 -7.02
C PHE A 121 1.90 -10.16 -6.80
N SER A 122 2.91 -10.83 -7.34
CA SER A 122 3.13 -12.28 -7.24
C SER A 122 4.23 -12.59 -6.22
N HIS A 123 3.98 -12.29 -4.95
CA HIS A 123 4.89 -12.61 -3.87
C HIS A 123 4.59 -13.97 -3.23
N ASP A 124 5.65 -14.68 -2.83
CA ASP A 124 5.53 -15.86 -1.97
C ASP A 124 4.98 -15.48 -0.59
N GLY A 125 4.11 -16.34 -0.06
CA GLY A 125 3.44 -16.12 1.22
C GLY A 125 2.28 -15.11 1.11
N TRP A 126 2.27 -14.11 2.00
CA TRP A 126 1.28 -13.02 1.91
C TRP A 126 1.59 -12.11 0.73
N ASN A 127 0.54 -11.73 0.00
CA ASN A 127 0.63 -10.88 -1.19
C ASN A 127 -0.58 -9.94 -1.28
N PRO A 128 -0.57 -8.98 -2.23
CA PRO A 128 -1.63 -7.98 -2.35
C PRO A 128 -3.06 -8.54 -2.41
N LEU A 129 -3.28 -9.62 -3.16
CA LEU A 129 -4.62 -10.21 -3.34
C LEU A 129 -5.11 -10.88 -2.05
N LEU A 130 -4.22 -11.56 -1.32
CA LEU A 130 -4.54 -12.14 -0.01
C LEU A 130 -4.93 -11.05 1.00
N TYR A 131 -4.19 -9.95 1.06
CA TYR A 131 -4.53 -8.84 1.95
C TYR A 131 -5.85 -8.16 1.58
N ALA A 132 -6.05 -7.87 0.29
CA ALA A 132 -7.29 -7.28 -0.18
C ALA A 132 -8.51 -8.17 0.12
N ALA A 133 -8.37 -9.49 -0.05
CA ALA A 133 -9.43 -10.43 0.25
C ALA A 133 -9.69 -10.59 1.75
N PHE A 134 -8.63 -10.58 2.58
CA PHE A 134 -8.75 -10.60 4.04
C PHE A 134 -9.51 -9.38 4.57
N GLU A 135 -9.21 -8.19 4.04
CA GLU A 135 -9.80 -6.92 4.46
C GLU A 135 -11.08 -6.51 3.69
N GLY A 136 -11.54 -7.33 2.74
CA GLY A 136 -12.77 -7.06 2.00
C GLY A 136 -12.66 -5.91 0.99
N ARG A 137 -11.46 -5.60 0.50
CA ARG A 137 -11.19 -4.47 -0.41
C ARG A 137 -11.57 -4.82 -1.86
N LEU A 138 -12.87 -4.83 -2.16
CA LEU A 138 -13.39 -5.24 -3.48
C LEU A 138 -12.69 -4.53 -4.65
N ALA A 139 -12.58 -3.21 -4.62
CA ALA A 139 -11.96 -2.45 -5.71
C ALA A 139 -10.49 -2.86 -5.96
N ILE A 140 -9.74 -3.17 -4.90
CA ILE A 140 -8.37 -3.68 -5.03
C ILE A 140 -8.37 -5.09 -5.63
N VAL A 141 -9.27 -5.97 -5.16
CA VAL A 141 -9.41 -7.33 -5.71
C VAL A 141 -9.70 -7.28 -7.21
N GLU A 142 -10.61 -6.40 -7.64
CA GLU A 142 -10.93 -6.20 -9.06
C GLU A 142 -9.72 -5.70 -9.84
N LEU A 143 -9.00 -4.70 -9.33
CA LEU A 143 -7.78 -4.18 -9.97
C LEU A 143 -6.71 -5.26 -10.14
N LEU A 144 -6.43 -6.03 -9.08
CA LEU A 144 -5.40 -7.09 -9.11
C LEU A 144 -5.78 -8.20 -10.09
N LEU A 145 -7.03 -8.63 -10.09
CA LEU A 145 -7.50 -9.68 -11.02
C LEU A 145 -7.52 -9.19 -12.47
N ALA A 146 -7.87 -7.93 -12.72
CA ALA A 146 -7.75 -7.32 -14.04
C ALA A 146 -6.28 -7.24 -14.53
N LYS A 147 -5.31 -7.19 -13.61
CA LYS A 147 -3.87 -7.27 -13.90
C LYS A 147 -3.34 -8.71 -14.02
N GLY A 148 -4.21 -9.72 -13.88
CA GLY A 148 -3.85 -11.12 -14.02
C GLY A 148 -3.34 -11.78 -12.74
N ALA A 149 -3.65 -11.22 -11.56
CA ALA A 149 -3.37 -11.91 -10.30
C ALA A 149 -4.08 -13.28 -10.26
N ASN A 150 -3.39 -14.30 -9.76
CA ASN A 150 -3.96 -15.64 -9.63
C ASN A 150 -4.98 -15.68 -8.47
N PRO A 151 -6.29 -15.91 -8.72
CA PRO A 151 -7.30 -16.00 -7.67
C PRO A 151 -7.08 -17.18 -6.71
N ASN A 152 -6.25 -18.14 -7.10
CA ASN A 152 -5.90 -19.36 -6.35
C ASN A 152 -4.51 -19.28 -5.70
N THR A 153 -3.95 -18.08 -5.56
CA THR A 153 -2.72 -17.90 -4.76
C THR A 153 -2.91 -18.41 -3.34
N LYS A 154 -1.81 -18.82 -2.69
CA LYS A 154 -1.85 -19.43 -1.37
C LYS A 154 -0.99 -18.67 -0.37
N ALA A 155 -1.57 -18.40 0.79
CA ALA A 155 -0.83 -17.99 1.98
C ALA A 155 0.01 -19.17 2.52
N PRO A 156 0.92 -18.94 3.48
CA PRO A 156 1.78 -20.00 4.02
C PRO A 156 1.03 -21.23 4.57
N ASN A 157 -0.16 -21.04 5.15
CA ASN A 157 -1.02 -22.11 5.65
C ASN A 157 -1.90 -22.76 4.56
N GLN A 158 -1.55 -22.58 3.28
CA GLN A 158 -2.30 -23.00 2.10
C GLN A 158 -3.68 -22.34 1.93
N ALA A 159 -4.02 -21.32 2.73
CA ALA A 159 -5.30 -20.61 2.58
C ALA A 159 -5.32 -19.71 1.34
N THR A 160 -6.48 -19.65 0.67
CA THR A 160 -6.69 -18.86 -0.55
C THR A 160 -7.40 -17.53 -0.26
N PRO A 161 -7.38 -16.56 -1.20
CA PRO A 161 -8.19 -15.34 -1.10
C PRO A 161 -9.67 -15.64 -0.82
N LEU A 162 -10.23 -16.66 -1.47
CA LEU A 162 -11.62 -17.07 -1.29
C LEU A 162 -11.90 -17.49 0.16
N MET A 163 -10.98 -18.24 0.77
CA MET A 163 -11.10 -18.64 2.18
C MET A 163 -11.12 -17.41 3.10
N PHE A 164 -10.17 -16.48 2.96
CA PHE A 164 -10.11 -15.29 3.81
C PHE A 164 -11.35 -14.41 3.68
N ALA A 165 -11.81 -14.15 2.45
CA ALA A 165 -13.04 -13.40 2.21
C ALA A 165 -14.26 -14.11 2.82
N ALA A 166 -14.34 -15.44 2.70
CA ALA A 166 -15.43 -16.23 3.23
C ALA A 166 -15.46 -16.28 4.76
N ARG A 167 -14.29 -16.41 5.41
CA ARG A 167 -14.13 -16.34 6.87
C ARG A 167 -14.59 -14.99 7.42
N ASN A 168 -14.24 -13.90 6.75
CA ASN A 168 -14.43 -12.55 7.27
C ASN A 168 -15.76 -11.90 6.83
N GLY A 169 -16.60 -12.60 6.07
CA GLY A 169 -17.95 -12.11 5.72
C GLY A 169 -18.01 -11.19 4.50
N HIS A 170 -16.97 -11.19 3.65
CA HIS A 170 -16.87 -10.28 2.51
C HIS A 170 -17.57 -10.85 1.27
N GLU A 171 -18.91 -10.86 1.27
CA GLU A 171 -19.73 -11.50 0.24
C GLU A 171 -19.41 -11.01 -1.18
N GLU A 172 -19.28 -9.70 -1.39
CA GLU A 172 -18.98 -9.14 -2.72
C GLU A 172 -17.61 -9.61 -3.23
N VAL A 173 -16.62 -9.69 -2.33
CA VAL A 173 -15.28 -10.20 -2.67
C VAL A 173 -15.33 -11.69 -3.00
N VAL A 174 -16.11 -12.48 -2.25
CA VAL A 174 -16.36 -13.90 -2.56
C VAL A 174 -16.96 -14.03 -3.96
N ALA A 175 -18.08 -13.34 -4.23
CA ALA A 175 -18.76 -13.39 -5.52
C ALA A 175 -17.83 -13.02 -6.68
N ARG A 176 -17.00 -11.99 -6.47
CA ARG A 176 -15.98 -11.58 -7.44
C ARG A 176 -14.95 -12.71 -7.62
N LEU A 177 -14.26 -13.16 -6.59
CA LEU A 177 -13.26 -14.23 -6.69
C LEU A 177 -13.80 -15.49 -7.40
N LEU A 178 -15.04 -15.89 -7.11
CA LEU A 178 -15.70 -17.01 -7.78
C LEU A 178 -15.86 -16.78 -9.29
N ARG A 179 -16.34 -15.60 -9.71
CA ARG A 179 -16.39 -15.22 -11.13
C ARG A 179 -15.01 -15.18 -11.80
N ALA A 180 -13.93 -15.08 -11.04
CA ALA A 180 -12.55 -15.12 -11.56
C ALA A 180 -12.01 -16.55 -11.68
N GLY A 181 -12.81 -17.57 -11.35
CA GLY A 181 -12.34 -18.96 -11.36
C GLY A 181 -11.56 -19.34 -10.11
N ALA A 182 -11.83 -18.69 -8.97
CA ALA A 182 -11.36 -19.23 -7.69
C ALA A 182 -11.88 -20.66 -7.50
N ASP A 183 -11.00 -21.54 -7.04
CA ASP A 183 -11.28 -22.93 -6.74
C ASP A 183 -12.04 -23.02 -5.40
N LEU A 184 -13.21 -23.64 -5.48
CA LEU A 184 -14.15 -23.86 -4.38
C LEU A 184 -13.66 -24.94 -3.41
N ASP A 185 -12.84 -25.86 -3.93
CA ASP A 185 -12.50 -27.15 -3.32
C ASP A 185 -11.09 -27.23 -2.79
N THR A 186 -10.30 -26.17 -3.00
CA THR A 186 -9.00 -26.06 -2.34
C THR A 186 -9.18 -26.16 -0.83
N LEU A 187 -8.31 -26.97 -0.20
CA LEU A 187 -8.23 -27.13 1.25
C LEU A 187 -6.92 -26.54 1.75
N ASN A 188 -6.98 -25.90 2.91
CA ASN A 188 -5.79 -25.45 3.63
C ASN A 188 -5.07 -26.64 4.32
N ASP A 189 -3.99 -26.36 5.05
CA ASP A 189 -3.23 -27.39 5.77
C ASP A 189 -4.06 -28.13 6.84
N GLN A 190 -5.11 -27.49 7.35
CA GLN A 190 -6.05 -28.05 8.34
C GLN A 190 -7.22 -28.80 7.69
N LYS A 191 -7.18 -29.02 6.36
CA LYS A 191 -8.25 -29.67 5.58
C LYS A 191 -9.57 -28.89 5.59
N GLU A 192 -9.50 -27.57 5.69
CA GLU A 192 -10.65 -26.67 5.70
C GLU A 192 -10.80 -25.98 4.34
N SER A 193 -12.03 -25.87 3.86
CA SER A 193 -12.42 -25.13 2.65
C SER A 193 -12.95 -23.74 2.98
N ALA A 194 -13.11 -22.89 1.96
CA ALA A 194 -13.74 -21.58 2.10
C ALA A 194 -15.17 -21.68 2.67
N GLU A 195 -15.94 -22.68 2.23
CA GLU A 195 -17.27 -22.98 2.76
C GLU A 195 -17.22 -23.32 4.25
N SER A 196 -16.28 -24.17 4.67
CA SER A 196 -16.15 -24.55 6.08
C SER A 196 -15.76 -23.35 6.96
N TRP A 197 -14.92 -22.44 6.47
CA TRP A 197 -14.57 -21.20 7.15
C TRP A 197 -15.77 -20.24 7.25
N ALA A 198 -16.56 -20.11 6.19
CA ALA A 198 -17.80 -19.33 6.23
C ALA A 198 -18.75 -19.85 7.30
N ILE A 199 -19.01 -21.16 7.34
CA ILE A 199 -19.89 -21.80 8.34
C ILE A 199 -19.37 -21.59 9.77
N LYS A 200 -18.08 -21.85 10.01
CA LYS A 200 -17.46 -21.67 11.34
C LYS A 200 -17.56 -20.24 11.87
N ASN A 201 -17.57 -19.26 10.96
CA ASN A 201 -17.65 -17.83 11.31
C ASN A 201 -19.07 -17.26 11.15
N ARG A 202 -20.08 -18.12 10.99
CA ARG A 202 -21.51 -17.75 10.89
C ARG A 202 -21.86 -16.90 9.66
N ASN A 203 -21.06 -16.96 8.60
CA ASN A 203 -21.35 -16.35 7.31
C ASN A 203 -22.15 -17.33 6.44
N THR A 204 -23.36 -17.67 6.87
CA THR A 204 -24.18 -18.71 6.23
C THR A 204 -24.59 -18.36 4.81
N ASP A 205 -24.80 -17.09 4.51
CA ASP A 205 -25.17 -16.62 3.17
C ASP A 205 -24.03 -16.85 2.17
N ILE A 206 -22.79 -16.58 2.60
CA ILE A 206 -21.59 -16.90 1.82
C ILE A 206 -21.43 -18.41 1.59
N ALA A 207 -21.71 -19.24 2.60
CA ALA A 207 -21.69 -20.68 2.43
C ALA A 207 -22.74 -21.12 1.39
N GLY A 208 -23.95 -20.57 1.45
CA GLY A 208 -25.01 -20.78 0.47
C GLY A 208 -24.60 -20.34 -0.94
N LEU A 209 -23.93 -19.19 -1.05
CA LEU A 209 -23.39 -18.67 -2.32
C LEU A 209 -22.36 -19.62 -2.92
N ILE A 210 -21.40 -20.12 -2.12
CA ILE A 210 -20.40 -21.10 -2.57
C ILE A 210 -21.07 -22.41 -3.02
N GLN A 211 -22.06 -22.90 -2.29
CA GLN A 211 -22.81 -24.10 -2.65
C GLN A 211 -23.62 -23.92 -3.94
N ALA A 212 -24.22 -22.74 -4.14
CA ALA A 212 -24.96 -22.41 -5.36
C ALA A 212 -24.02 -22.39 -6.58
N GLU A 213 -22.87 -21.71 -6.46
CA GLU A 213 -21.84 -21.66 -7.49
C GLU A 213 -21.31 -23.06 -7.83
N ARG A 214 -21.06 -23.90 -6.82
CA ARG A 214 -20.66 -25.31 -6.99
C ARG A 214 -21.65 -26.09 -7.85
N LYS A 215 -22.96 -25.96 -7.55
CA LYS A 215 -24.02 -26.63 -8.33
C LYS A 215 -24.06 -26.09 -9.76
N ALA A 216 -23.93 -24.79 -9.95
CA ALA A 216 -23.94 -24.15 -11.27
C ALA A 216 -22.79 -24.65 -12.17
N ARG A 217 -21.56 -24.74 -11.62
CA ARG A 217 -20.40 -25.28 -12.37
C ARG A 217 -20.59 -26.75 -12.75
N ALA A 218 -21.17 -27.56 -11.87
CA ALA A 218 -21.44 -28.97 -12.15
C ALA A 218 -22.47 -29.19 -13.27
N THR A 219 -23.42 -28.25 -13.44
CA THR A 219 -24.41 -28.31 -14.53
C THR A 219 -23.88 -27.78 -15.86
N GLN A 220 -22.90 -26.87 -15.85
CA GLN A 220 -22.30 -26.29 -17.06
C GLN A 220 -21.24 -27.19 -17.70
N GLY A 221 -20.69 -28.15 -16.95
CA GLY A 221 -19.73 -29.14 -17.44
C GLY A 221 -20.36 -30.43 -18.01
N ARG A 222 -21.68 -30.48 -18.16
CA ARG A 222 -22.44 -31.59 -18.79
C ARG A 222 -22.97 -31.14 -20.15
#